data_AF-A0A1W2TES0-F1
#
_entry.id   AF-A0A1W2TES0-F1
#
_cell.length_a   1.000
_cell.length_b   1.000
_cell.length_c   1.000
_cell.angle_alpha   90.00
_cell.angle_beta   90.00
_cell.angle_gamma   90.00
#
_symmetry.space_group_name_H-M   'P 1'
#
loop_
_entity.id
_entity.type
_entity.pdbx_description
1 polymer ?
#
loop_
_entity_poly.entity_id
_entity_poly.type
_entity_poly.pdbx_seq_one_letter_code
_entity_poly.pdbx_strand_id
1 'polypeptide(L)'
;MLSPKYTCAQCARRLGQLSRPARLSTTTTTTTRPSGIPIPRLSHTHTPPPPAARSRLYSTTAPTAVRGKGRAVVTREYYAQPKFSRADVPPLEFWEARARPPLVADLGADECLRTARAYVDAARKDGPGWRERLIAVKETPDDDGGGKGAAAAATTMTTGKTPLSAYVLHYVASMLWQNHAGQSRFLAMHILRTLTVLGYAPSLLTMVRLGLMSKRLDQPPFEPAREALERLMRRIGDGNGGRGGEGGDFAADACTLRALIYAAEETHAGDTEALRWLRRAYETDAAANAAAATAATTTGSGSGVSSADAPVPTPAAGGDGVPPFNPRWQWKLSFALTLAQVRLRRGELERARDAYAIAASDLDSAAGHLGLASVLQKLGAAGSAAERLASLERAAASGDPAAAREMGKRERYRATEPGLGRWEKRKRQVVADEWLAVADYAAAPTKV
;
A
#
# COMPACT_ATOMS: atom_id res chain seq x y z
N MET A 1 6.94 -13.43 12.80
CA MET A 1 6.65 -12.01 12.50
C MET A 1 6.68 -11.83 10.99
N LEU A 2 5.56 -11.40 10.39
CA LEU A 2 5.37 -11.32 8.93
C LEU A 2 6.20 -10.17 8.35
N SER A 3 6.97 -10.43 7.29
CA SER A 3 7.74 -9.38 6.61
C SER A 3 6.79 -8.35 5.98
N PRO A 4 6.93 -7.04 6.27
CA PRO A 4 6.04 -5.97 5.77
C PRO A 4 6.12 -5.76 4.24
N LYS A 5 6.93 -6.53 3.53
CA LYS A 5 7.14 -6.41 2.08
C LYS A 5 5.99 -6.94 1.23
N TYR A 6 5.07 -7.74 1.76
CA TYR A 6 4.07 -8.47 0.95
C TYR A 6 2.62 -8.38 1.41
N THR A 7 2.34 -7.72 2.53
CA THR A 7 0.97 -7.51 3.00
C THR A 7 0.30 -6.36 2.22
N CYS A 8 -0.93 -6.58 1.76
CA CYS A 8 -1.84 -5.48 1.40
C CYS A 8 -1.90 -4.52 2.60
N ALA A 9 -1.93 -3.22 2.34
CA ALA A 9 -1.76 -2.23 3.39
C ALA A 9 -2.96 -2.16 4.37
N GLN A 10 -4.11 -2.78 4.08
CA GLN A 10 -5.16 -3.03 5.07
C GLN A 10 -4.70 -4.04 6.15
N CYS A 11 -3.89 -5.02 5.77
CA CYS A 11 -3.38 -6.08 6.64
C CYS A 11 -2.27 -5.59 7.57
N ALA A 12 -1.40 -4.71 7.09
CA ALA A 12 -0.36 -4.07 7.91
C ALA A 12 -0.96 -3.11 8.97
N ARG A 13 -2.10 -2.49 8.67
CA ARG A 13 -2.69 -1.41 9.49
C ARG A 13 -3.40 -1.87 10.75
N ARG A 14 -4.16 -2.95 10.71
CA ARG A 14 -4.81 -3.47 11.92
C ARG A 14 -3.82 -4.20 12.85
N LEU A 15 -2.68 -4.69 12.33
CA LEU A 15 -1.56 -5.15 13.18
C LEU A 15 -1.00 -4.00 14.05
N GLY A 16 -0.93 -2.78 13.51
CA GLY A 16 -0.51 -1.58 14.27
C GLY A 16 -1.55 -1.06 15.28
N GLN A 17 -2.84 -1.42 15.14
CA GLN A 17 -3.88 -1.04 16.11
C GLN A 17 -3.84 -1.90 17.39
N LEU A 18 -3.35 -3.13 17.29
CA LEU A 18 -3.18 -4.05 18.42
C LEU A 18 -1.86 -3.84 19.19
N SER A 19 -0.90 -3.11 18.62
CA SER A 19 0.39 -2.80 19.25
C SER A 19 0.41 -1.46 20.01
N ARG A 20 -0.73 -0.76 20.15
CA ARG A 20 -0.80 0.43 21.00
C ARG A 20 -0.53 0.04 22.46
N PRO A 21 0.56 0.49 23.10
CA PRO A 21 0.67 0.37 24.55
C PRO A 21 -0.47 1.18 25.20
N ALA A 22 -1.03 0.64 26.28
CA ALA A 22 -1.99 1.35 27.12
C ALA A 22 -1.43 2.72 27.49
N ARG A 23 -2.27 3.75 27.39
CA ARG A 23 -1.94 5.14 27.76
C ARG A 23 -1.32 5.16 29.15
N LEU A 24 -0.01 5.44 29.23
CA LEU A 24 0.61 5.90 30.46
C LEU A 24 0.24 7.37 30.62
N SER A 25 -0.51 7.66 31.69
CA SER A 25 -0.83 9.00 32.15
C SER A 25 0.46 9.79 32.39
N THR A 26 0.69 10.83 31.61
CA THR A 26 1.76 11.81 31.86
C THR A 26 1.19 13.02 32.60
N THR A 27 1.64 13.16 33.84
CA THR A 27 1.55 14.36 34.67
C THR A 27 2.24 15.52 33.95
N THR A 28 1.56 16.66 33.93
CA THR A 28 1.94 17.89 33.25
C THR A 28 3.09 18.59 33.99
N THR A 29 4.23 18.76 33.34
CA THR A 29 5.23 19.75 33.76
C THR A 29 5.48 20.69 32.59
N THR A 30 5.05 21.94 32.77
CA THR A 30 5.06 23.02 31.80
C THR A 30 6.49 23.45 31.50
N THR A 31 6.92 23.33 30.23
CA THR A 31 8.12 24.03 29.75
C THR A 31 7.81 24.62 28.38
N THR A 32 7.86 25.95 28.34
CA THR A 32 7.57 26.83 27.22
C THR A 32 8.54 26.55 26.06
N ARG A 33 8.02 26.24 24.86
CA ARG A 33 8.79 26.09 23.62
C ARG A 33 8.29 27.10 22.57
N PRO A 34 9.17 27.66 21.71
CA PRO A 34 8.77 28.68 20.74
C PRO A 34 7.95 28.08 19.58
N SER A 35 7.08 28.94 19.08
CA SER A 35 6.04 28.80 18.07
C SER A 35 6.46 28.36 16.65
N GLY A 36 5.63 27.49 16.06
CA GLY A 36 5.09 27.62 14.69
C GLY A 36 5.95 27.15 13.51
N ILE A 37 5.70 25.95 12.99
CA ILE A 37 6.08 25.54 11.63
C ILE A 37 4.93 25.91 10.69
N PRO A 38 5.12 26.80 9.69
CA PRO A 38 4.06 27.14 8.75
C PRO A 38 3.85 26.02 7.72
N ILE A 39 2.58 25.64 7.51
CA ILE A 39 2.14 24.80 6.39
C ILE A 39 2.45 25.55 5.09
N PRO A 40 3.22 24.99 4.13
CA PRO A 40 3.60 25.72 2.92
C PRO A 40 2.40 25.88 1.98
N ARG A 41 1.84 27.09 1.93
CA ARG A 41 0.95 27.53 0.85
C ARG A 41 1.77 27.77 -0.41
N LEU A 42 1.55 26.95 -1.43
CA LEU A 42 2.11 27.14 -2.78
C LEU A 42 1.04 27.76 -3.67
N SER A 43 1.02 29.09 -3.79
CA SER A 43 0.20 29.81 -4.75
C SER A 43 1.01 30.12 -6.01
N HIS A 44 0.89 29.27 -7.03
CA HIS A 44 1.24 29.64 -8.40
C HIS A 44 0.16 29.10 -9.35
N THR A 45 -0.67 30.01 -9.85
CA THR A 45 -1.47 29.83 -11.05
C THR A 45 -0.52 29.63 -12.23
N HIS A 46 -0.42 28.39 -12.72
CA HIS A 46 0.36 28.08 -13.90
C HIS A 46 -0.54 27.48 -14.98
N THR A 47 -0.63 28.19 -16.10
CA THR A 47 -1.28 27.75 -17.33
C THR A 47 -0.39 26.71 -18.02
N PRO A 48 -0.90 25.50 -18.34
CA PRO A 48 -0.07 24.46 -18.96
C PRO A 48 0.26 24.80 -20.42
N PRO A 49 1.49 24.55 -20.91
CA PRO A 49 1.78 24.55 -22.33
C PRO A 49 1.17 23.31 -23.02
N PRO A 50 0.86 23.38 -24.33
CA PRO A 50 0.29 22.27 -25.08
C PRO A 50 1.25 21.07 -25.14
N PRO A 51 0.73 19.83 -25.21
CA PRO A 51 1.55 18.62 -25.14
C PRO A 51 2.43 18.51 -26.39
N ALA A 52 3.75 18.58 -26.19
CA ALA A 52 4.72 18.19 -27.21
C ALA A 52 4.50 16.71 -27.57
N ALA A 53 4.27 16.46 -28.87
CA ALA A 53 4.19 15.12 -29.43
C ALA A 53 5.45 14.33 -29.08
N ARG A 54 5.32 13.36 -28.17
CA ARG A 54 6.42 12.44 -27.83
C ARG A 54 6.70 11.55 -29.03
N SER A 55 7.80 11.85 -29.73
CA SER A 55 8.41 10.99 -30.73
C SER A 55 8.68 9.60 -30.14
N ARG A 56 8.03 8.58 -30.70
CA ARG A 56 8.27 7.17 -30.39
C ARG A 56 9.59 6.75 -31.03
N LEU A 57 10.70 6.93 -30.33
CA LEU A 57 11.99 6.33 -30.70
C LEU A 57 12.18 5.01 -29.94
N TYR A 58 11.50 3.96 -30.41
CA TYR A 58 11.97 2.59 -30.24
C TYR A 58 11.97 1.95 -31.63
N SER A 59 13.12 2.08 -32.31
CA SER A 59 13.41 1.39 -33.56
C SER A 59 13.64 -0.08 -33.27
N THR A 60 12.67 -0.94 -33.64
CA THR A 60 12.82 -2.39 -33.64
C THR A 60 13.46 -2.83 -34.97
N THR A 61 14.76 -2.59 -35.11
CA THR A 61 15.55 -3.17 -36.19
C THR A 61 16.90 -3.61 -35.65
N ALA A 62 16.92 -4.77 -34.99
CA ALA A 62 18.14 -5.54 -34.80
C ALA A 62 18.12 -6.71 -35.79
N PRO A 63 19.00 -6.72 -36.81
CA PRO A 63 19.23 -7.89 -37.63
C PRO A 63 20.35 -8.71 -37.00
N THR A 64 20.12 -9.99 -36.71
CA THR A 64 21.06 -11.09 -37.02
C THR A 64 20.49 -12.41 -36.51
N ALA A 65 20.36 -13.33 -37.47
CA ALA A 65 19.93 -14.69 -37.29
C ALA A 65 20.95 -15.48 -36.46
N VAL A 66 20.73 -15.56 -35.15
CA VAL A 66 21.24 -16.69 -34.36
C VAL A 66 20.12 -17.70 -34.30
N ARG A 67 20.33 -18.85 -34.94
CA ARG A 67 19.45 -20.03 -35.00
C ARG A 67 19.37 -20.68 -33.60
N GLY A 68 18.84 -19.95 -32.63
CA GLY A 68 18.61 -20.40 -31.27
C GLY A 68 17.21 -20.98 -31.14
N LYS A 69 17.10 -22.11 -30.44
CA LYS A 69 15.84 -22.79 -30.06
C LYS A 69 14.70 -21.78 -29.89
N GLY A 70 13.69 -21.88 -30.76
CA GLY A 70 12.58 -20.93 -30.85
C GLY A 70 11.98 -20.66 -29.49
N ARG A 71 12.28 -19.49 -28.93
CA ARG A 71 11.67 -19.01 -27.70
C ARG A 71 10.20 -18.77 -28.05
N ALA A 72 9.31 -19.66 -27.60
CA ALA A 72 7.89 -19.56 -27.89
C ALA A 72 7.42 -18.12 -27.64
N VAL A 73 6.91 -17.47 -28.68
CA VAL A 73 6.38 -16.10 -28.57
C VAL A 73 5.23 -16.18 -27.59
N VAL A 74 5.42 -15.59 -26.41
CA VAL A 74 4.42 -15.58 -25.36
C VAL A 74 3.33 -14.60 -25.78
N THR A 75 2.26 -15.11 -26.40
CA THR A 75 1.13 -14.28 -26.86
C THR A 75 0.26 -13.84 -25.68
N ARG A 76 -0.60 -12.85 -25.92
CA ARG A 76 -1.59 -12.35 -24.95
C ARG A 76 -2.54 -13.45 -24.47
N GLU A 77 -2.86 -14.44 -25.32
CA GLU A 77 -3.70 -15.59 -24.95
C GLU A 77 -2.99 -16.57 -24.01
N TYR A 78 -1.66 -16.63 -24.03
CA TYR A 78 -0.88 -17.58 -23.21
C TYR A 78 -1.19 -17.46 -21.71
N TYR A 79 -1.47 -16.25 -21.24
CA TYR A 79 -1.81 -15.98 -19.84
C TYR A 79 -3.33 -16.06 -19.57
N ALA A 80 -4.15 -16.21 -20.61
CA ALA A 80 -5.60 -16.32 -20.49
C ALA A 80 -6.03 -17.77 -20.28
N GLN A 81 -5.17 -18.72 -20.68
CA GLN A 81 -5.42 -20.14 -20.47
C GLN A 81 -5.10 -20.54 -19.02
N PRO A 82 -6.02 -21.24 -18.34
CA PRO A 82 -5.80 -21.73 -16.99
C PRO A 82 -4.72 -22.83 -16.99
N LYS A 83 -3.61 -22.58 -16.28
CA LYS A 83 -2.50 -23.55 -16.08
C LYS A 83 -2.50 -24.12 -14.67
N PHE A 84 -3.70 -24.29 -14.13
CA PHE A 84 -3.93 -24.74 -12.78
C PHE A 84 -5.12 -25.70 -12.78
N SER A 85 -5.20 -26.46 -11.71
CA SER A 85 -6.12 -27.54 -11.45
C SER A 85 -6.66 -27.41 -10.02
N ARG A 86 -7.55 -28.31 -9.61
CA ARG A 86 -8.01 -28.34 -8.22
C ARG A 86 -6.88 -28.65 -7.23
N ALA A 87 -5.82 -29.32 -7.67
CA ALA A 87 -4.66 -29.61 -6.82
C ALA A 87 -3.85 -28.36 -6.48
N ASP A 88 -4.00 -27.28 -7.27
CA ASP A 88 -3.33 -25.99 -7.02
C ASP A 88 -4.04 -25.13 -5.98
N VAL A 89 -5.24 -25.55 -5.54
CA VAL A 89 -5.97 -24.91 -4.45
C VAL A 89 -5.44 -25.48 -3.13
N PRO A 90 -4.82 -24.66 -2.24
CA PRO A 90 -4.37 -25.12 -0.93
C PRO A 90 -5.51 -25.74 -0.11
N PRO A 91 -5.18 -26.67 0.79
CA PRO A 91 -6.17 -27.34 1.64
C PRO A 91 -6.70 -26.38 2.71
N LEU A 92 -7.70 -26.80 3.50
CA LEU A 92 -8.42 -25.94 4.44
C LEU A 92 -7.49 -25.31 5.49
N GLU A 93 -6.50 -26.07 5.97
CA GLU A 93 -5.55 -25.66 7.00
C GLU A 93 -4.73 -24.44 6.57
N PHE A 94 -4.43 -24.32 5.27
CA PHE A 94 -3.78 -23.13 4.72
C PHE A 94 -4.66 -21.89 4.90
N TRP A 95 -5.95 -22.01 4.60
CA TRP A 95 -6.89 -20.90 4.70
C TRP A 95 -7.15 -20.55 6.15
N GLU A 96 -7.31 -21.53 7.04
CA GLU A 96 -7.45 -21.29 8.48
C GLU A 96 -6.25 -20.57 9.07
N ALA A 97 -5.04 -20.84 8.58
CA ALA A 97 -3.82 -20.17 9.02
C ALA A 97 -3.69 -18.73 8.49
N ARG A 98 -4.34 -18.39 7.36
CA ARG A 98 -4.10 -17.13 6.62
C ARG A 98 -5.30 -16.19 6.58
N ALA A 99 -6.52 -16.71 6.49
CA ALA A 99 -7.78 -15.98 6.55
C ALA A 99 -8.13 -15.65 8.01
N ARG A 100 -7.19 -14.99 8.70
CA ARG A 100 -7.36 -14.53 10.09
C ARG A 100 -7.41 -13.02 10.11
N PRO A 101 -8.13 -12.43 11.08
CA PRO A 101 -7.94 -11.03 11.41
C PRO A 101 -6.44 -10.75 11.61
N PRO A 102 -5.93 -9.65 11.06
CA PRO A 102 -6.72 -8.57 10.49
C PRO A 102 -6.97 -8.64 8.99
N LEU A 103 -6.36 -9.61 8.30
CA LEU A 103 -6.29 -9.66 6.84
C LEU A 103 -7.69 -9.60 6.23
N VAL A 104 -8.62 -10.32 6.85
CA VAL A 104 -10.03 -10.35 6.51
C VAL A 104 -10.85 -10.46 7.81
N ALA A 105 -11.83 -9.58 8.00
CA ALA A 105 -12.67 -9.57 9.20
C ALA A 105 -13.91 -10.46 9.05
N ASP A 106 -14.31 -10.63 7.80
CA ASP A 106 -15.64 -10.98 7.34
C ASP A 106 -15.64 -12.23 6.43
N LEU A 107 -14.47 -12.75 6.06
CA LEU A 107 -14.37 -13.96 5.23
C LEU A 107 -13.88 -15.15 6.05
N GLY A 108 -14.66 -16.22 6.03
CA GLY A 108 -14.28 -17.51 6.61
C GLY A 108 -13.27 -18.27 5.76
N ALA A 109 -12.48 -19.14 6.39
CA ALA A 109 -11.54 -20.04 5.69
C ALA A 109 -12.27 -20.96 4.69
N ASP A 110 -13.43 -21.51 5.07
CA ASP A 110 -14.27 -22.34 4.20
C ASP A 110 -14.81 -21.57 2.99
N GLU A 111 -15.16 -20.30 3.17
CA GLU A 111 -15.61 -19.45 2.08
C GLU A 111 -14.48 -19.18 1.07
N CYS A 112 -13.27 -18.90 1.56
CA CYS A 112 -12.08 -18.75 0.72
C CYS A 112 -11.80 -20.02 -0.08
N LEU A 113 -11.80 -21.18 0.58
CA LEU A 113 -11.57 -22.48 -0.05
C LEU A 113 -12.64 -22.80 -1.10
N ARG A 114 -13.92 -22.66 -0.76
CA ARG A 114 -15.04 -22.90 -1.69
C ARG A 114 -14.97 -21.98 -2.89
N THR A 115 -14.69 -20.70 -2.67
CA THR A 115 -14.57 -19.70 -3.74
C THR A 115 -13.40 -20.01 -4.67
N ALA A 116 -12.24 -20.37 -4.12
CA ALA A 116 -11.07 -20.77 -4.92
C ALA A 116 -11.37 -22.01 -5.78
N ARG A 117 -12.01 -23.04 -5.20
CA ARG A 117 -12.41 -24.26 -5.95
C ARG A 117 -13.42 -23.95 -7.06
N ALA A 118 -14.47 -23.18 -6.74
CA ALA A 118 -15.49 -22.79 -7.70
C ALA A 118 -14.90 -21.95 -8.85
N TYR A 119 -13.95 -21.06 -8.55
CA TYR A 119 -13.23 -20.32 -9.57
C TYR A 119 -12.41 -21.23 -10.49
N VAL A 120 -11.65 -22.18 -9.94
CA VAL A 120 -10.87 -23.14 -10.73
C VAL A 120 -11.76 -23.95 -11.67
N ASP A 121 -12.89 -24.42 -11.16
CA ASP A 121 -13.85 -25.19 -11.96
C ASP A 121 -14.44 -24.36 -13.11
N ALA A 122 -14.82 -23.11 -12.83
CA ALA A 122 -15.35 -22.18 -13.83
C ALA A 122 -14.29 -21.84 -14.89
N ALA A 123 -13.07 -21.50 -14.47
CA ALA A 123 -11.99 -21.12 -15.35
C ALA A 123 -11.57 -22.27 -16.28
N ARG A 124 -11.54 -23.51 -15.78
CA ARG A 124 -11.19 -24.70 -16.58
C ARG A 124 -12.28 -25.09 -17.59
N LYS A 125 -13.54 -24.86 -17.26
CA LYS A 125 -14.64 -25.08 -18.21
C LYS A 125 -14.60 -24.08 -19.37
N ASP A 126 -14.08 -22.86 -19.10
CA ASP A 126 -13.88 -21.76 -20.05
C ASP A 126 -15.08 -21.50 -20.99
N GLY A 127 -16.31 -21.57 -20.44
CA GLY A 127 -17.51 -21.29 -21.22
C GLY A 127 -17.55 -19.82 -21.67
N PRO A 128 -18.04 -19.49 -22.88
CA PRO A 128 -18.04 -18.11 -23.38
C PRO A 128 -18.75 -17.16 -22.41
N GLY A 129 -18.12 -16.06 -22.01
CA GLY A 129 -18.67 -15.07 -21.07
C GLY A 129 -18.82 -15.54 -19.61
N TRP A 130 -18.09 -16.59 -19.20
CA TRP A 130 -18.21 -17.13 -17.83
C TRP A 130 -17.79 -16.11 -16.77
N ARG A 131 -16.85 -15.21 -17.09
CA ARG A 131 -16.31 -14.22 -16.15
C ARG A 131 -17.39 -13.23 -15.74
N GLU A 132 -18.11 -12.70 -16.71
CA GLU A 132 -19.16 -11.68 -16.55
C GLU A 132 -20.40 -12.26 -15.86
N ARG A 133 -20.72 -13.54 -16.12
CA ARG A 133 -21.89 -14.19 -15.51
C ARG A 133 -21.64 -14.71 -14.10
N LEU A 134 -20.44 -15.22 -13.83
CA LEU A 134 -20.14 -15.89 -12.56
C LEU A 134 -19.48 -14.97 -11.55
N ILE A 135 -18.88 -13.85 -11.95
CA ILE A 135 -18.20 -12.95 -11.02
C ILE A 135 -19.04 -11.69 -10.83
N ALA A 136 -19.57 -11.51 -9.62
CA ALA A 136 -20.25 -10.28 -9.22
C ALA A 136 -19.19 -9.25 -8.82
N VAL A 137 -19.15 -8.13 -9.54
CA VAL A 137 -18.20 -7.03 -9.32
C VAL A 137 -18.73 -5.99 -8.31
N LYS A 138 -19.94 -6.17 -7.74
CA LYS A 138 -20.52 -5.20 -6.81
C LYS A 138 -19.61 -5.04 -5.57
N GLU A 139 -19.00 -3.86 -5.41
CA GLU A 139 -17.84 -3.67 -4.54
C GLU A 139 -18.18 -3.49 -3.05
N THR A 140 -19.45 -3.29 -2.68
CA THR A 140 -19.87 -3.30 -1.27
C THR A 140 -21.30 -3.85 -1.14
N PRO A 141 -21.59 -4.66 -0.10
CA PRO A 141 -22.95 -4.77 0.37
C PRO A 141 -23.34 -3.36 0.82
N ASP A 142 -24.30 -2.74 0.15
CA ASP A 142 -24.84 -1.45 0.57
C ASP A 142 -25.20 -1.59 2.06
N ASP A 143 -24.48 -0.85 2.89
CA ASP A 143 -24.64 -0.79 4.35
C ASP A 143 -25.89 0.05 4.66
N ASP A 144 -26.97 -0.19 3.91
CA ASP A 144 -28.30 0.37 4.07
C ASP A 144 -28.93 -0.21 5.35
N GLY A 145 -28.31 0.04 6.50
CA GLY A 145 -28.87 0.19 7.85
C GLY A 145 -29.90 -0.83 8.35
N GLY A 146 -30.10 -1.95 7.68
CA GLY A 146 -31.23 -2.82 7.89
C GLY A 146 -30.88 -4.22 7.40
N GLY A 147 -30.55 -5.11 8.34
CA GLY A 147 -30.16 -6.50 8.13
C GLY A 147 -31.22 -7.42 7.50
N LYS A 148 -31.95 -6.95 6.48
CA LYS A 148 -32.93 -7.70 5.69
C LYS A 148 -32.60 -7.79 4.20
N GLY A 149 -31.56 -7.10 3.71
CA GLY A 149 -31.24 -7.01 2.28
C GLY A 149 -30.48 -8.20 1.67
N ALA A 150 -29.74 -8.98 2.47
CA ALA A 150 -28.93 -10.10 1.95
C ALA A 150 -29.77 -11.24 1.34
N ALA A 151 -31.08 -11.30 1.63
CA ALA A 151 -31.99 -12.31 1.09
C ALA A 151 -32.61 -11.92 -0.28
N ALA A 152 -32.62 -10.64 -0.67
CA ALA A 152 -33.38 -10.17 -1.83
C ALA A 152 -32.63 -10.33 -3.18
N ALA A 153 -31.29 -10.38 -3.16
CA ALA A 153 -30.48 -10.63 -4.36
C ALA A 153 -30.43 -12.12 -4.79
N ALA A 154 -31.08 -13.01 -4.04
CA ALA A 154 -31.15 -14.44 -4.34
C ALA A 154 -32.25 -14.83 -5.37
N THR A 155 -33.06 -13.88 -5.84
CA THR A 155 -34.38 -14.23 -6.40
C THR A 155 -34.41 -14.55 -7.90
N THR A 156 -33.33 -14.39 -8.67
CA THR A 156 -33.40 -14.69 -10.12
C THR A 156 -32.07 -15.16 -10.73
N MET A 157 -31.54 -16.29 -10.26
CA MET A 157 -30.73 -17.19 -11.10
C MET A 157 -31.21 -18.62 -10.91
N THR A 158 -31.93 -19.12 -11.91
CA THR A 158 -32.61 -20.43 -12.01
C THR A 158 -31.68 -21.65 -12.01
N THR A 159 -30.42 -21.52 -11.58
CA THR A 159 -29.43 -22.62 -11.58
C THR A 159 -28.76 -22.87 -10.24
N GLY A 160 -29.20 -22.22 -9.15
CA GLY A 160 -28.74 -22.52 -7.78
C GLY A 160 -27.25 -22.23 -7.52
N LYS A 161 -26.55 -21.55 -8.42
CA LYS A 161 -25.13 -21.18 -8.27
C LYS A 161 -25.04 -19.72 -7.86
N THR A 162 -24.63 -19.48 -6.62
CA THR A 162 -24.31 -18.14 -6.12
C THR A 162 -23.13 -17.57 -6.92
N PRO A 163 -23.22 -16.31 -7.39
CA PRO A 163 -22.09 -15.67 -8.08
C PRO A 163 -20.89 -15.56 -7.14
N LEU A 164 -19.69 -15.68 -7.71
CA LEU A 164 -18.42 -15.48 -7.02
C LEU A 164 -18.22 -13.98 -6.79
N SER A 165 -18.03 -13.58 -5.54
CA SER A 165 -17.72 -12.19 -5.21
C SER A 165 -16.30 -11.81 -5.68
N ALA A 166 -16.19 -10.70 -6.42
CA ALA A 166 -14.89 -10.13 -6.84
C ALA A 166 -14.01 -9.77 -5.63
N TYR A 167 -14.63 -9.29 -4.55
CA TYR A 167 -13.98 -9.01 -3.28
C TYR A 167 -13.33 -10.27 -2.70
N VAL A 168 -14.09 -11.35 -2.54
CA VAL A 168 -13.56 -12.62 -2.00
C VAL A 168 -12.43 -13.16 -2.87
N LEU A 169 -12.61 -13.15 -4.20
CA LEU A 169 -11.59 -13.59 -5.15
C LEU A 169 -10.30 -12.77 -5.06
N HIS A 170 -10.39 -11.47 -4.85
CA HIS A 170 -9.22 -10.60 -4.67
C HIS A 170 -8.41 -10.98 -3.43
N TYR A 171 -9.07 -11.26 -2.30
CA TYR A 171 -8.39 -11.70 -1.08
C TYR A 171 -7.81 -13.10 -1.21
N VAL A 172 -8.56 -14.03 -1.81
CA VAL A 172 -8.07 -15.36 -2.17
C VAL A 172 -6.78 -15.25 -2.97
N ALA A 173 -6.77 -14.45 -4.04
CA ALA A 173 -5.58 -14.27 -4.86
C ALA A 173 -4.43 -13.60 -4.11
N SER A 174 -4.72 -12.60 -3.26
CA SER A 174 -3.70 -11.93 -2.44
C SER A 174 -3.05 -12.90 -1.44
N MET A 175 -3.82 -13.76 -0.78
CA MET A 175 -3.29 -14.80 0.12
C MET A 175 -2.46 -15.84 -0.62
N LEU A 176 -2.95 -16.30 -1.78
CA LEU A 176 -2.21 -17.25 -2.62
C LEU A 176 -0.89 -16.65 -3.12
N TRP A 177 -0.88 -15.36 -3.48
CA TRP A 177 0.32 -14.67 -3.95
C TRP A 177 1.38 -14.48 -2.85
N GLN A 178 0.94 -14.15 -1.63
CA GLN A 178 1.83 -14.04 -0.47
C GLN A 178 2.42 -15.40 -0.05
N ASN A 179 1.81 -16.51 -0.48
CA ASN A 179 2.43 -17.81 -0.32
C ASN A 179 3.51 -18.00 -1.39
N HIS A 180 4.76 -17.76 -1.01
CA HIS A 180 5.87 -17.80 -1.95
C HIS A 180 6.20 -19.21 -2.46
N ALA A 181 5.64 -20.26 -1.90
CA ALA A 181 5.88 -21.64 -2.31
C ALA A 181 4.80 -22.14 -3.30
N GLY A 182 5.22 -22.60 -4.47
CA GLY A 182 4.44 -23.51 -5.31
C GLY A 182 3.65 -22.90 -6.49
N GLN A 183 2.78 -23.76 -7.04
CA GLN A 183 2.02 -23.53 -8.27
C GLN A 183 0.81 -22.59 -8.10
N SER A 184 0.42 -22.31 -6.85
CA SER A 184 -0.68 -21.38 -6.49
C SER A 184 -0.49 -19.96 -7.04
N ARG A 185 0.74 -19.56 -7.37
CA ARG A 185 1.03 -18.26 -7.99
C ARG A 185 0.36 -18.10 -9.36
N PHE A 186 0.26 -19.17 -10.16
CA PHE A 186 -0.42 -19.12 -11.45
C PHE A 186 -1.92 -18.89 -11.28
N LEU A 187 -2.53 -19.57 -10.30
CA LEU A 187 -3.93 -19.36 -9.92
C LEU A 187 -4.16 -17.92 -9.45
N ALA A 188 -3.32 -17.41 -8.52
CA ALA A 188 -3.40 -16.05 -8.02
C ALA A 188 -3.33 -15.01 -9.14
N MET A 189 -2.34 -15.12 -10.03
CA MET A 189 -2.17 -14.21 -11.17
C MET A 189 -3.36 -14.26 -12.12
N HIS A 190 -3.90 -15.44 -12.37
CA HIS A 190 -5.05 -15.60 -13.26
C HIS A 190 -6.32 -14.97 -12.65
N ILE A 191 -6.55 -15.14 -11.34
CA ILE A 191 -7.64 -14.48 -10.63
C ILE A 191 -7.48 -12.95 -10.72
N LEU A 192 -6.32 -12.41 -10.34
CA LEU A 192 -6.07 -10.96 -10.37
C LEU A 192 -6.22 -10.37 -11.77
N ARG A 193 -5.69 -11.05 -12.79
CA ARG A 193 -5.82 -10.64 -14.19
C ARG A 193 -7.28 -10.65 -14.65
N THR A 194 -8.03 -11.70 -14.29
CA THR A 194 -9.47 -11.79 -14.60
C THR A 194 -10.23 -10.63 -13.98
N LEU A 195 -10.03 -10.35 -12.69
CA LEU A 195 -10.66 -9.23 -12.00
C LEU A 195 -10.24 -7.87 -12.58
N THR A 196 -8.99 -7.74 -13.01
CA THR A 196 -8.50 -6.53 -13.68
C THR A 196 -9.19 -6.29 -15.02
N VAL A 197 -9.40 -7.35 -15.82
CA VAL A 197 -10.13 -7.26 -17.10
C VAL A 197 -11.59 -6.86 -16.87
N LEU A 198 -12.20 -7.38 -15.79
CA LEU A 198 -13.55 -7.00 -15.35
C LEU A 198 -13.63 -5.58 -14.76
N GLY A 199 -12.50 -4.89 -14.60
CA GLY A 199 -12.46 -3.51 -14.11
C GLY A 199 -12.52 -3.36 -12.60
N TYR A 200 -12.38 -4.45 -11.83
CA TYR A 200 -12.35 -4.40 -10.36
C TYR A 200 -11.08 -3.69 -9.87
N ALA A 201 -11.25 -2.51 -9.27
CA ALA A 201 -10.15 -1.57 -9.02
C ALA A 201 -9.07 -2.11 -8.05
N PRO A 202 -9.40 -2.81 -6.95
CA PRO A 202 -8.37 -3.35 -6.05
C PRO A 202 -7.42 -4.35 -6.73
N SER A 203 -7.95 -5.22 -7.60
CA SER A 203 -7.14 -6.21 -8.33
C SER A 203 -6.27 -5.56 -9.39
N LEU A 204 -6.80 -4.56 -10.09
CA LEU A 204 -6.01 -3.72 -10.99
C LEU A 204 -4.81 -3.11 -10.27
N LEU A 205 -5.05 -2.36 -9.18
CA LEU A 205 -3.98 -1.65 -8.46
C LEU A 205 -2.96 -2.64 -7.91
N THR A 206 -3.42 -3.79 -7.43
CA THR A 206 -2.55 -4.89 -6.98
C THR A 206 -1.69 -5.43 -8.12
N MET A 207 -2.25 -5.69 -9.30
CA MET A 207 -1.49 -6.13 -10.47
C MET A 207 -0.42 -5.13 -10.89
N VAL A 208 -0.74 -3.82 -10.91
CA VAL A 208 0.25 -2.77 -11.18
C VAL A 208 1.36 -2.81 -10.13
N ARG A 209 1.02 -2.97 -8.84
CA ARG A 209 2.01 -3.13 -7.76
C ARG A 209 2.98 -4.26 -8.05
N LEU A 210 2.44 -5.43 -8.38
CA LEU A 210 3.22 -6.64 -8.59
C LEU A 210 4.12 -6.50 -9.81
N GLY A 211 3.62 -5.86 -10.88
CA GLY A 211 4.41 -5.50 -12.05
C GLY A 211 5.56 -4.56 -11.71
N LEU A 212 5.31 -3.52 -10.90
CA LEU A 212 6.34 -2.58 -10.45
C LEU A 212 7.39 -3.25 -9.57
N MET A 213 6.97 -3.96 -8.52
CA MET A 213 7.87 -4.61 -7.57
C MET A 213 8.76 -5.65 -8.24
N SER A 214 8.26 -6.32 -9.27
CA SER A 214 9.03 -7.30 -10.03
C SER A 214 9.84 -6.71 -11.19
N LYS A 215 9.72 -5.40 -11.47
CA LYS A 215 10.25 -4.74 -12.67
C LYS A 215 9.77 -5.40 -13.97
N ARG A 216 8.49 -5.78 -14.00
CA ARG A 216 7.83 -6.50 -15.10
C ARG A 216 6.55 -5.82 -15.57
N LEU A 217 6.28 -4.58 -15.20
CA LEU A 217 5.03 -3.90 -15.55
C LEU A 217 4.79 -3.85 -17.08
N ASP A 218 5.85 -3.81 -17.88
CA ASP A 218 5.77 -3.83 -19.35
C ASP A 218 5.67 -5.23 -19.97
N GLN A 219 5.66 -6.28 -19.15
CA GLN A 219 5.51 -7.64 -19.66
C GLN A 219 4.04 -7.94 -19.99
N PRO A 220 3.77 -8.85 -20.96
CA PRO A 220 2.39 -9.21 -21.37
C PRO A 220 1.40 -9.59 -20.24
N PRO A 221 1.78 -10.25 -19.12
CA PRO A 221 0.81 -10.55 -18.06
C PRO A 221 0.27 -9.31 -17.33
N PHE A 222 1.00 -8.18 -17.37
CA PHE A 222 0.64 -6.93 -16.68
C PHE A 222 0.05 -5.86 -17.62
N GLU A 223 0.10 -6.07 -18.94
CA GLU A 223 -0.47 -5.15 -19.94
C GLU A 223 -1.93 -4.77 -19.64
N PRO A 224 -2.86 -5.70 -19.32
CA PRO A 224 -4.24 -5.32 -18.99
C PRO A 224 -4.35 -4.39 -17.78
N ALA A 225 -3.47 -4.57 -16.78
CA ALA A 225 -3.44 -3.72 -15.59
C ALA A 225 -2.93 -2.32 -15.91
N ARG A 226 -1.92 -2.21 -16.78
CA ARG A 226 -1.42 -0.91 -17.27
C ARG A 226 -2.50 -0.17 -18.05
N GLU A 227 -3.13 -0.82 -19.03
CA GLU A 227 -4.20 -0.23 -19.84
C GLU A 227 -5.39 0.22 -18.97
N ALA A 228 -5.80 -0.61 -18.03
CA ALA A 228 -6.90 -0.31 -17.14
C ALA A 228 -6.53 0.79 -16.12
N LEU A 229 -5.26 0.93 -15.74
CA LEU A 229 -4.80 2.04 -14.91
C LEU A 229 -4.91 3.34 -15.70
N GLU A 230 -4.49 3.38 -16.95
CA GLU A 230 -4.66 4.58 -17.81
C GLU A 230 -6.14 4.96 -18.00
N ARG A 231 -7.04 3.98 -18.09
CA ARG A 231 -8.50 4.23 -18.10
C ARG A 231 -8.97 4.81 -16.77
N LEU A 232 -8.50 4.28 -15.64
CA LEU A 232 -8.79 4.83 -14.32
C LEU A 232 -8.27 6.26 -14.16
N MET A 233 -7.04 6.53 -14.60
CA MET A 233 -6.43 7.86 -14.52
C MET A 233 -7.18 8.90 -15.37
N ARG A 234 -7.67 8.53 -16.55
CA ARG A 234 -8.53 9.42 -17.36
C ARG A 234 -9.81 9.80 -16.62
N ARG A 235 -10.49 8.82 -16.03
CA ARG A 235 -11.70 9.07 -15.20
C ARG A 235 -11.43 10.01 -14.02
N ILE A 236 -10.25 9.92 -13.40
CA ILE A 236 -9.83 10.81 -12.30
C ILE A 236 -9.49 12.23 -12.82
N GLY A 237 -8.89 12.33 -14.00
CA GLY A 237 -8.41 13.57 -14.60
C GLY A 237 -9.50 14.47 -15.16
N ASP A 238 -10.57 13.88 -15.72
CA ASP A 238 -11.62 14.63 -16.44
C ASP A 238 -12.48 15.52 -15.53
N GLY A 239 -12.24 15.56 -14.21
CA GLY A 239 -13.01 16.34 -13.24
C GLY A 239 -14.47 15.89 -13.09
N ASN A 240 -14.95 15.03 -14.00
CA ASN A 240 -16.28 14.48 -14.08
C ASN A 240 -16.47 13.25 -13.17
N GLY A 241 -15.49 12.92 -12.32
CA GLY A 241 -15.63 11.99 -11.20
C GLY A 241 -16.55 12.51 -10.09
N GLY A 242 -17.55 13.32 -10.45
CA GLY A 242 -18.45 14.02 -9.57
C GLY A 242 -19.26 13.05 -8.70
N ARG A 243 -18.99 13.12 -7.41
CA ARG A 243 -19.90 12.85 -6.28
C ARG A 243 -20.57 11.47 -6.12
N GLY A 244 -20.40 10.49 -7.01
CA GLY A 244 -21.04 9.19 -6.80
C GLY A 244 -20.51 7.99 -7.59
N GLY A 245 -19.43 8.14 -8.34
CA GLY A 245 -18.86 7.01 -9.09
C GLY A 245 -17.91 6.16 -8.24
N GLU A 246 -18.02 4.83 -8.33
CA GLU A 246 -17.15 3.80 -7.71
C GLU A 246 -15.63 4.06 -7.90
N GLY A 247 -15.22 4.92 -8.83
CA GLY A 247 -13.82 5.28 -9.05
C GLY A 247 -13.21 6.22 -8.00
N GLY A 248 -14.01 6.85 -7.13
CA GLY A 248 -13.54 7.86 -6.18
C GLY A 248 -12.66 7.29 -5.05
N ASP A 249 -13.02 6.14 -4.48
CA ASP A 249 -12.36 5.60 -3.29
C ASP A 249 -10.90 5.18 -3.54
N PHE A 250 -10.56 4.85 -4.80
CA PHE A 250 -9.23 4.38 -5.19
C PHE A 250 -8.38 5.45 -5.91
N ALA A 251 -8.88 6.68 -6.02
CA ALA A 251 -8.22 7.70 -6.82
C ALA A 251 -6.85 8.12 -6.24
N ALA A 252 -6.73 8.26 -4.91
CA ALA A 252 -5.46 8.53 -4.25
C ALA A 252 -4.45 7.38 -4.42
N ASP A 253 -4.92 6.13 -4.38
CA ASP A 253 -4.09 4.94 -4.62
C ASP A 253 -3.58 4.89 -6.07
N ALA A 254 -4.46 5.15 -7.04
CA ALA A 254 -4.11 5.18 -8.45
C ALA A 254 -3.07 6.28 -8.75
N CYS A 255 -3.24 7.49 -8.19
CA CYS A 255 -2.25 8.56 -8.29
C CYS A 255 -0.91 8.18 -7.64
N THR A 256 -0.93 7.52 -6.48
CA THR A 256 0.28 7.04 -5.81
C THR A 256 1.03 6.02 -6.67
N LEU A 257 0.30 5.08 -7.28
CA LEU A 257 0.86 4.10 -8.21
C LEU A 257 1.44 4.74 -9.46
N ARG A 258 0.77 5.75 -10.01
CA ARG A 258 1.29 6.50 -11.14
C ARG A 258 2.59 7.21 -10.79
N ALA A 259 2.69 7.79 -9.60
CA ALA A 259 3.93 8.39 -9.13
C ALA A 259 5.06 7.36 -8.98
N LEU A 260 4.76 6.17 -8.47
CA LEU A 260 5.74 5.07 -8.35
C LEU A 260 6.31 4.66 -9.71
N ILE A 261 5.49 4.61 -10.77
CA ILE A 261 5.95 4.32 -12.13
C ILE A 261 7.00 5.34 -12.57
N TYR A 262 6.71 6.64 -12.45
CA TYR A 262 7.66 7.69 -12.83
C TYR A 262 8.90 7.73 -11.93
N ALA A 263 8.73 7.50 -10.63
CA ALA A 263 9.84 7.47 -9.68
C ALA A 263 10.81 6.30 -9.93
N ALA A 264 10.34 5.22 -10.57
CA ALA A 264 11.15 4.06 -10.95
C ALA A 264 11.99 4.30 -12.22
N GLU A 265 11.73 5.38 -12.97
CA GLU A 265 12.57 5.77 -14.12
C GLU A 265 13.92 6.33 -13.66
N GLU A 266 14.03 6.79 -12.41
CA GLU A 266 15.25 7.35 -11.80
C GLU A 266 15.85 8.53 -12.60
N THR A 267 15.01 9.28 -13.33
CA THR A 267 15.41 10.49 -14.05
C THR A 267 14.86 11.75 -13.37
N HIS A 268 15.48 12.90 -13.61
CA HIS A 268 14.97 14.19 -13.10
C HIS A 268 13.56 14.52 -13.64
N ALA A 269 13.29 14.15 -14.90
CA ALA A 269 11.96 14.30 -15.50
C ALA A 269 10.93 13.39 -14.82
N GLY A 270 11.29 12.11 -14.59
CA GLY A 270 10.49 11.15 -13.83
C GLY A 270 10.22 11.63 -12.40
N ASP A 271 11.22 12.18 -11.71
CA ASP A 271 11.06 12.75 -10.37
C ASP A 271 10.09 13.94 -10.34
N THR A 272 10.10 14.77 -11.38
CA THR A 272 9.17 15.90 -11.51
C THR A 272 7.73 15.42 -11.72
N GLU A 273 7.52 14.44 -12.60
CA GLU A 273 6.22 13.82 -12.81
C GLU A 273 5.73 13.06 -11.57
N ALA A 274 6.62 12.33 -10.89
CA ALA A 274 6.31 11.64 -9.65
C ALA A 274 5.78 12.62 -8.59
N LEU A 275 6.47 13.74 -8.36
CA LEU A 275 6.02 14.75 -7.40
C LEU A 275 4.67 15.37 -7.78
N ARG A 276 4.40 15.57 -9.07
CA ARG A 276 3.10 16.05 -9.56
C ARG A 276 1.98 15.08 -9.19
N TRP A 277 2.19 13.78 -9.44
CA TRP A 277 1.20 12.74 -9.12
C TRP A 277 1.06 12.48 -7.62
N LEU A 278 2.13 12.58 -6.84
CA LEU A 278 2.07 12.52 -5.37
C LEU A 278 1.23 13.68 -4.83
N ARG A 279 1.46 14.91 -5.30
CA ARG A 279 0.62 16.05 -4.92
C ARG A 279 -0.86 15.78 -5.22
N ARG A 280 -1.16 15.27 -6.42
CA ARG A 280 -2.53 14.92 -6.80
C ARG A 280 -3.15 13.85 -5.90
N ALA A 281 -2.38 12.84 -5.49
CA ALA A 281 -2.84 11.81 -4.55
C ALA A 281 -3.24 12.43 -3.21
N TYR A 282 -2.41 13.33 -2.67
CA TYR A 282 -2.68 14.04 -1.43
C TYR A 282 -3.93 14.94 -1.52
N GLU A 283 -4.05 15.72 -2.60
CA GLU A 283 -5.24 16.56 -2.84
C GLU A 283 -6.52 15.74 -2.94
N THR A 284 -6.46 14.58 -3.58
CA THR A 284 -7.59 13.66 -3.74
C THR A 284 -8.03 13.08 -2.41
N ASP A 285 -7.08 12.65 -1.57
CA ASP A 285 -7.36 12.18 -0.22
C ASP A 285 -7.96 13.29 0.66
N ALA A 286 -7.39 14.50 0.61
CA ALA A 286 -7.90 15.65 1.35
C ALA A 286 -9.34 16.01 0.95
N ALA A 287 -9.65 15.98 -0.35
CA ALA A 287 -10.99 16.22 -0.86
C ALA A 287 -11.99 15.13 -0.41
N ALA A 288 -11.58 13.86 -0.43
CA ALA A 288 -12.41 12.76 0.06
C ALA A 288 -12.70 12.89 1.56
N ASN A 289 -11.71 13.26 2.37
CA ASN A 289 -11.88 13.49 3.81
C ASN A 289 -12.81 14.68 4.09
N ALA A 290 -12.67 15.78 3.34
CA ALA A 290 -13.56 16.94 3.47
C ALA A 290 -15.02 16.58 3.10
N ALA A 291 -15.21 15.78 2.06
CA ALA A 291 -16.54 15.29 1.66
C ALA A 291 -17.15 14.37 2.74
N ALA A 292 -16.37 13.47 3.32
CA ALA A 292 -16.81 12.59 4.41
C ALA A 292 -17.19 13.38 5.68
N ALA A 293 -16.40 14.38 6.06
CA ALA A 293 -16.71 15.25 7.20
C ALA A 293 -18.03 16.03 7.00
N THR A 294 -18.24 16.53 5.78
CA THR A 294 -19.49 17.22 5.40
C THR A 294 -20.69 16.28 5.50
N ALA A 295 -20.58 15.04 5.00
CA ALA A 295 -21.68 14.06 5.06
C ALA A 295 -22.04 13.64 6.51
N ALA A 296 -21.04 13.51 7.38
CA ALA A 296 -21.25 13.20 8.79
C ALA A 296 -22.05 14.31 9.52
N THR A 297 -21.85 15.57 9.13
CA THR A 297 -22.52 16.72 9.75
C THR A 297 -24.01 16.75 9.40
N THR A 298 -24.36 16.46 8.13
CA THR A 298 -25.75 16.50 7.65
C THR A 298 -26.63 15.42 8.30
N THR A 299 -26.06 14.27 8.66
CA THR A 299 -26.83 13.12 9.19
C THR A 299 -27.20 13.27 10.67
N GLY A 300 -26.49 14.14 11.42
CA GLY A 300 -26.69 14.32 12.87
C GLY A 300 -27.81 15.29 13.30
N SER A 301 -28.31 16.14 12.40
CA SER A 301 -29.25 17.23 12.76
C SER A 301 -30.74 16.89 12.68
N GLY A 302 -31.11 15.61 12.54
CA GLY A 302 -32.50 15.17 12.36
C GLY A 302 -33.33 15.00 13.63
N SER A 303 -32.77 15.15 14.85
CA SER A 303 -33.53 14.94 16.09
C SER A 303 -34.03 16.28 16.66
N GLY A 304 -35.27 16.60 16.31
CA GLY A 304 -35.99 17.80 16.74
C GLY A 304 -36.28 17.81 18.24
N VAL A 305 -35.33 18.31 19.04
CA VAL A 305 -35.63 18.91 20.34
C VAL A 305 -35.25 20.39 20.22
N SER A 306 -36.27 21.20 19.97
CA SER A 306 -36.19 22.66 19.94
C SER A 306 -35.92 23.15 21.37
N SER A 307 -34.64 23.27 21.74
CA SER A 307 -34.23 23.92 23.00
C SER A 307 -33.52 25.22 22.64
N ALA A 308 -34.21 26.33 22.86
CA ALA A 308 -33.85 27.67 22.40
C ALA A 308 -32.64 28.33 23.10
N ASP A 309 -31.88 27.61 23.92
CA ASP A 309 -30.85 28.18 24.80
C ASP A 309 -29.44 27.55 24.67
N ALA A 310 -29.13 26.85 23.58
CA ALA A 310 -27.79 26.27 23.41
C ALA A 310 -26.76 27.34 22.92
N PRO A 311 -25.66 27.56 23.65
CA PRO A 311 -24.63 28.54 23.28
C PRO A 311 -23.96 28.16 21.96
N VAL A 312 -23.74 29.18 21.12
CA VAL A 312 -23.07 29.10 19.81
C VAL A 312 -21.76 28.29 19.93
N PRO A 313 -21.59 27.18 19.20
CA PRO A 313 -20.33 26.46 19.21
C PRO A 313 -19.28 27.31 18.50
N THR A 314 -18.37 27.89 19.29
CA THR A 314 -17.21 28.62 18.79
C THR A 314 -16.34 27.66 17.96
N PRO A 315 -15.99 27.99 16.70
CA PRO A 315 -15.11 27.14 15.90
C PRO A 315 -13.76 27.06 16.60
N ALA A 316 -13.35 25.84 16.95
CA ALA A 316 -12.07 25.57 17.62
C ALA A 316 -10.91 25.98 16.70
N ALA A 317 -10.43 27.20 16.88
CA ALA A 317 -9.24 27.72 16.24
C ALA A 317 -8.00 27.14 16.95
N GLY A 318 -7.08 26.54 16.19
CA GLY A 318 -5.66 26.49 16.56
C GLY A 318 -5.11 25.20 17.17
N GLY A 319 -5.82 24.08 17.13
CA GLY A 319 -5.15 22.80 17.33
C GLY A 319 -4.43 22.40 16.05
N ASP A 320 -3.10 22.26 16.07
CA ASP A 320 -2.29 21.55 15.06
C ASP A 320 -2.63 20.04 15.02
N GLY A 321 -3.92 19.73 15.04
CA GLY A 321 -4.45 18.39 14.92
C GLY A 321 -4.15 17.90 13.53
N VAL A 322 -3.08 17.11 13.42
CA VAL A 322 -2.80 16.30 12.23
C VAL A 322 -4.12 15.64 11.83
N PRO A 323 -4.62 15.88 10.61
CA PRO A 323 -5.92 15.36 10.20
C PRO A 323 -5.95 13.85 10.42
N PRO A 324 -7.08 13.31 10.95
CA PRO A 324 -7.19 11.91 11.28
C PRO A 324 -6.81 11.05 10.07
N PHE A 325 -6.07 9.98 10.33
CA PHE A 325 -5.62 9.06 9.31
C PHE A 325 -6.82 8.53 8.49
N ASN A 326 -6.85 8.79 7.18
CA ASN A 326 -7.86 8.21 6.32
C ASN A 326 -7.60 6.70 6.13
N PRO A 327 -8.49 5.81 6.63
CA PRO A 327 -8.33 4.37 6.44
C PRO A 327 -8.43 3.95 4.97
N ARG A 328 -9.04 4.77 4.10
CA ARG A 328 -9.31 4.44 2.69
C ARG A 328 -8.08 4.55 1.80
N TRP A 329 -7.15 5.46 2.08
CA TRP A 329 -5.94 5.60 1.28
C TRP A 329 -4.99 4.43 1.55
N GLN A 330 -5.11 3.35 0.78
CA GLN A 330 -4.40 2.14 1.10
C GLN A 330 -2.88 2.33 0.95
N TRP A 331 -2.43 3.20 0.05
CA TRP A 331 -1.04 3.31 -0.34
C TRP A 331 -0.30 4.49 0.29
N LYS A 332 -0.84 5.07 1.37
CA LYS A 332 -0.25 6.22 2.07
C LYS A 332 1.21 6.00 2.52
N LEU A 333 1.57 4.78 2.93
CA LEU A 333 2.97 4.45 3.25
C LEU A 333 3.88 4.50 2.02
N SER A 334 3.44 3.90 0.90
CA SER A 334 4.18 3.97 -0.36
C SER A 334 4.31 5.41 -0.85
N PHE A 335 3.24 6.20 -0.75
CA PHE A 335 3.26 7.64 -1.03
C PHE A 335 4.35 8.37 -0.23
N ALA A 336 4.38 8.21 1.10
CA ALA A 336 5.31 8.92 1.97
C ALA A 336 6.77 8.53 1.70
N LEU A 337 7.03 7.22 1.57
CA LEU A 337 8.37 6.71 1.25
C LEU A 337 8.85 7.18 -0.13
N THR A 338 8.00 7.15 -1.15
CA THR A 338 8.37 7.60 -2.49
C THR A 338 8.57 9.10 -2.55
N LEU A 339 7.71 9.89 -1.89
CA LEU A 339 7.90 11.33 -1.75
C LEU A 339 9.28 11.64 -1.15
N ALA A 340 9.63 10.97 -0.05
CA ALA A 340 10.90 11.16 0.62
C ALA A 340 12.10 10.76 -0.27
N GLN A 341 12.01 9.62 -0.96
CA GLN A 341 13.06 9.15 -1.89
C GLN A 341 13.28 10.11 -3.07
N VAL A 342 12.21 10.58 -3.71
CA VAL A 342 12.30 11.54 -4.81
C VAL A 342 12.90 12.87 -4.33
N ARG A 343 12.48 13.38 -3.17
CA ARG A 343 13.06 14.60 -2.58
C ARG A 343 14.54 14.43 -2.24
N LEU A 344 14.93 13.26 -1.73
CA LEU A 344 16.32 12.93 -1.43
C LEU A 344 17.18 12.91 -2.69
N ARG A 345 16.70 12.32 -3.80
CA ARG A 345 17.41 12.33 -5.09
C ARG A 345 17.61 13.74 -5.65
N ARG A 346 16.63 14.63 -5.43
CA ARG A 346 16.72 16.05 -5.81
C ARG A 346 17.59 16.91 -4.89
N GLY A 347 18.21 16.33 -3.86
CA GLY A 347 19.01 17.07 -2.87
C GLY A 347 18.18 17.90 -1.89
N GLU A 348 16.86 17.73 -1.85
CA GLU A 348 15.95 18.47 -0.96
C GLU A 348 15.87 17.81 0.41
N LEU A 349 16.98 17.81 1.16
CA LEU A 349 17.17 17.01 2.38
C LEU A 349 16.12 17.30 3.48
N GLU A 350 15.82 18.57 3.76
CA GLU A 350 14.81 18.95 4.77
C GLU A 350 13.41 18.41 4.42
N ARG A 351 12.99 18.55 3.16
CA ARG A 351 11.70 18.02 2.70
C ARG A 351 11.67 16.49 2.69
N ALA A 352 12.81 15.85 2.42
CA ALA A 352 12.92 14.40 2.53
C ALA A 352 12.82 13.96 4.00
N ARG A 353 13.41 14.70 4.95
CA ARG A 353 13.29 14.46 6.39
C ARG A 353 11.82 14.47 6.81
N ASP A 354 11.09 15.53 6.45
CA ASP A 354 9.68 15.68 6.83
C ASP A 354 8.81 14.55 6.27
N ALA A 355 9.03 14.15 5.01
CA ALA A 355 8.32 13.03 4.39
C ALA A 355 8.66 11.67 5.04
N TYR A 356 9.92 11.43 5.42
CA TYR A 356 10.28 10.23 6.19
C TYR A 356 9.72 10.27 7.61
N ALA A 357 9.62 11.45 8.24
CA ALA A 357 9.00 11.58 9.56
C ALA A 357 7.52 11.17 9.55
N ILE A 358 6.78 11.49 8.50
CA ILE A 358 5.40 10.97 8.31
C ILE A 358 5.40 9.44 8.22
N ALA A 359 6.27 8.85 7.38
CA ALA A 359 6.35 7.39 7.25
C ALA A 359 6.78 6.69 8.55
N ALA A 360 7.67 7.31 9.32
CA ALA A 360 8.21 6.81 10.56
C ALA A 360 7.20 6.92 11.71
N SER A 361 6.71 8.12 12.00
CA SER A 361 5.91 8.41 13.18
C SER A 361 4.43 8.08 12.99
N ASP A 362 3.84 8.49 11.86
CA ASP A 362 2.39 8.33 11.66
C ASP A 362 2.01 6.93 11.19
N LEU A 363 2.94 6.26 10.50
CA LEU A 363 2.71 4.97 9.85
C LEU A 363 3.55 3.83 10.43
N ASP A 364 4.35 4.11 11.47
CA ASP A 364 5.19 3.14 12.19
C ASP A 364 6.02 2.23 11.26
N SER A 365 6.62 2.82 10.22
CA SER A 365 7.37 2.06 9.22
C SER A 365 8.84 1.97 9.58
N ALA A 366 9.36 0.75 9.70
CA ALA A 366 10.79 0.48 9.87
C ALA A 366 11.64 1.12 8.74
N ALA A 367 11.15 1.04 7.49
CA ALA A 367 11.79 1.68 6.35
C ALA A 367 11.73 3.22 6.43
N GLY A 368 10.65 3.77 7.00
CA GLY A 368 10.51 5.20 7.28
C GLY A 368 11.55 5.66 8.31
N HIS A 369 11.69 4.93 9.41
CA HIS A 369 12.68 5.20 10.45
C HIS A 369 14.13 5.11 9.94
N LEU A 370 14.47 4.09 9.15
CA LEU A 370 15.80 3.97 8.56
C LEU A 370 16.07 5.11 7.56
N GLY A 371 15.08 5.46 6.73
CA GLY A 371 15.16 6.58 5.81
C GLY A 371 15.39 7.91 6.52
N LEU A 372 14.67 8.15 7.63
CA LEU A 372 14.83 9.33 8.47
C LEU A 372 16.25 9.40 9.07
N ALA A 373 16.74 8.31 9.66
CA ALA A 373 18.09 8.23 10.20
C ALA A 373 19.16 8.54 9.13
N SER A 374 18.96 8.04 7.91
CA SER A 374 19.85 8.27 6.76
C SER A 374 19.86 9.74 6.32
N VAL A 375 18.71 10.41 6.31
CA VAL A 375 18.62 11.84 5.96
C VAL A 375 19.24 12.72 7.05
N LEU A 376 18.97 12.42 8.34
CA LEU A 376 19.56 13.15 9.46
C LEU A 376 21.09 13.03 9.47
N GLN A 377 21.64 11.88 9.08
CA GLN A 377 23.09 11.73 8.89
C GLN A 377 23.63 12.66 7.81
N LYS A 378 22.93 12.78 6.68
CA LYS A 378 23.33 13.65 5.56
C LYS A 378 23.22 15.14 5.89
N LEU A 379 22.30 15.52 6.77
CA LEU A 379 22.16 16.89 7.27
C LEU A 379 23.30 17.29 8.24
N GLY A 380 24.08 16.33 8.74
CA GLY A 380 25.23 16.62 9.60
C GLY A 380 24.84 17.34 10.89
N ALA A 381 25.49 18.46 11.21
CA ALA A 381 25.24 19.24 12.42
C ALA A 381 23.81 19.83 12.49
N ALA A 382 23.14 20.01 11.33
CA ALA A 382 21.75 20.44 11.30
C ALA A 382 20.78 19.31 11.71
N GLY A 383 21.21 18.05 11.61
CA GLY A 383 20.47 16.89 12.09
C GLY A 383 20.73 16.62 13.58
N SER A 384 19.67 16.38 14.36
CA SER A 384 19.83 15.94 15.75
C SER A 384 20.44 14.53 15.79
N ALA A 385 21.67 14.40 16.29
CA ALA A 385 22.33 13.11 16.45
C ALA A 385 21.54 12.14 17.35
N ALA A 386 20.83 12.69 18.35
CA ALA A 386 19.94 11.93 19.23
C ALA A 386 18.71 11.42 18.46
N GLU A 387 18.09 12.24 17.62
CA GLU A 387 16.95 11.85 16.79
C GLU A 387 17.33 10.79 15.75
N ARG A 388 18.51 10.93 15.14
CA ARG A 388 19.07 9.92 14.23
C ARG A 388 19.20 8.57 14.94
N LEU A 389 19.78 8.57 16.14
CA LEU A 389 19.97 7.35 16.92
C LEU A 389 18.64 6.71 17.30
N ALA A 390 17.70 7.49 17.82
CA ALA A 390 16.37 7.00 18.20
C ALA A 390 15.63 6.41 16.99
N SER A 391 15.75 7.02 15.81
CA SER A 391 15.17 6.49 14.58
C SER A 391 15.83 5.17 14.14
N LEU A 392 17.15 5.08 14.25
CA LEU A 392 17.89 3.85 13.93
C LEU A 392 17.52 2.69 14.87
N GLU A 393 17.42 2.97 16.17
CA GLU A 393 16.99 2.01 17.19
C GLU A 393 15.59 1.49 16.92
N ARG A 394 14.63 2.37 16.59
CA ARG A 394 13.26 1.96 16.21
C ARG A 394 13.25 1.11 14.94
N ALA A 395 13.99 1.50 13.90
CA ALA A 395 14.09 0.69 12.69
C ALA A 395 14.65 -0.72 12.97
N ALA A 396 15.68 -0.81 13.80
CA ALA A 396 16.30 -2.07 14.21
C ALA A 396 15.33 -2.93 15.04
N ALA A 397 14.64 -2.34 16.02
CA ALA A 397 13.64 -3.01 16.85
C ALA A 397 12.44 -3.52 16.01
N SER A 398 12.06 -2.79 14.96
CA SER A 398 11.05 -3.22 13.99
C SER A 398 11.54 -4.25 12.97
N GLY A 399 12.75 -4.80 13.16
CA GLY A 399 13.30 -5.90 12.38
C GLY A 399 13.92 -5.50 11.04
N ASP A 400 14.27 -4.22 10.84
CA ASP A 400 15.03 -3.84 9.65
C ASP A 400 16.48 -4.35 9.77
N PRO A 401 16.95 -5.20 8.83
CA PRO A 401 18.27 -5.83 8.95
C PRO A 401 19.42 -4.86 8.72
N ALA A 402 19.23 -3.77 7.97
CA ALA A 402 20.27 -2.77 7.77
C ALA A 402 20.44 -1.93 9.04
N ALA A 403 19.33 -1.50 9.65
CA ALA A 403 19.35 -0.79 10.92
C ALA A 403 19.94 -1.63 12.05
N ALA A 404 19.54 -2.90 12.17
CA ALA A 404 20.09 -3.83 13.15
C ALA A 404 21.60 -4.03 12.97
N ARG A 405 22.08 -4.17 11.73
CA ARG A 405 23.53 -4.21 11.45
C ARG A 405 24.25 -2.95 11.92
N GLU A 406 23.67 -1.78 11.71
CA GLU A 406 24.30 -0.52 12.13
C GLU A 406 24.32 -0.36 13.64
N MET A 407 23.25 -0.77 14.33
CA MET A 407 23.21 -0.84 15.80
C MET A 407 24.26 -1.81 16.35
N GLY A 408 24.41 -2.98 15.76
CA GLY A 408 25.46 -3.94 16.13
C GLY A 408 26.87 -3.36 15.98
N LYS A 409 27.18 -2.72 14.85
CA LYS A 409 28.47 -2.03 14.64
C LYS A 409 28.73 -0.95 15.69
N ARG A 410 27.70 -0.15 16.01
CA ARG A 410 27.77 0.92 17.01
C ARG A 410 28.07 0.36 18.40
N GLU A 411 27.40 -0.71 18.81
CA GLU A 411 27.63 -1.33 20.13
C GLU A 411 29.00 -2.01 20.21
N ARG A 412 29.50 -2.62 19.13
CA ARG A 412 30.89 -3.10 19.07
C ARG A 412 31.90 -1.97 19.25
N TYR A 413 31.70 -0.85 18.55
CA TYR A 413 32.57 0.31 18.70
C TYR A 413 32.55 0.85 20.14
N ARG A 414 31.35 0.98 20.72
CA ARG A 414 31.14 1.35 22.12
C ARG A 414 31.82 0.40 23.09
N ALA A 415 31.95 -0.90 22.80
CA ALA A 415 32.68 -1.85 23.64
C ALA A 415 34.20 -1.58 23.66
N THR A 416 34.73 -0.82 22.69
CA THR A 416 36.15 -0.45 22.62
C THR A 416 36.47 0.88 23.31
N GLU A 417 35.48 1.61 23.81
CA GLU A 417 35.70 2.91 24.46
C GLU A 417 36.64 2.77 25.69
N PRO A 418 37.60 3.70 25.85
CA PRO A 418 38.48 3.71 27.01
C PRO A 418 37.68 4.00 28.29
N GLY A 419 38.16 3.50 29.42
CA GLY A 419 37.53 3.70 30.73
C GLY A 419 36.42 2.71 31.10
N LEU A 420 35.96 1.87 30.16
CA LEU A 420 34.96 0.84 30.46
C LEU A 420 35.54 -0.34 31.24
N GLY A 421 34.80 -0.82 32.24
CA GLY A 421 35.13 -2.02 32.99
C GLY A 421 34.98 -3.31 32.14
N ARG A 422 35.64 -4.40 32.54
CA ARG A 422 35.57 -5.69 31.83
C ARG A 422 34.14 -6.19 31.63
N TRP A 423 33.28 -6.01 32.64
CA TRP A 423 31.86 -6.37 32.59
C TRP A 423 31.08 -5.54 31.56
N GLU A 424 31.26 -4.21 31.56
CA GLU A 424 30.56 -3.32 30.64
C GLU A 424 30.95 -3.57 29.18
N LYS A 425 32.24 -3.80 28.92
CA LYS A 425 32.74 -4.20 27.60
C LYS A 425 32.07 -5.49 27.14
N ARG A 426 31.99 -6.50 28.02
CA ARG A 426 31.31 -7.77 27.71
C ARG A 426 29.82 -7.57 27.46
N LYS A 427 29.13 -6.75 28.26
CA LYS A 427 27.71 -6.43 28.06
C LYS A 427 27.46 -5.79 26.70
N ARG A 428 28.24 -4.78 26.32
CA ARG A 428 28.13 -4.11 25.00
C ARG A 428 28.42 -5.07 23.85
N GLN A 429 29.41 -5.96 24.00
CA GLN A 429 29.69 -6.99 23.00
C GLN A 429 28.50 -7.95 22.81
N VAL A 430 27.88 -8.42 23.89
CA VAL A 430 26.69 -9.29 23.81
C VAL A 430 25.55 -8.59 23.08
N VAL A 431 25.22 -7.35 23.45
CA VAL A 431 24.17 -6.56 22.77
C VAL A 431 24.49 -6.37 21.29
N ALA A 432 25.76 -6.14 20.95
CA ALA A 432 26.18 -6.01 19.57
C ALA A 432 25.98 -7.29 18.76
N ASP A 433 26.31 -8.44 19.35
CA ASP A 433 26.15 -9.76 18.73
C ASP A 433 24.66 -10.12 18.59
N GLU A 434 23.80 -9.74 19.54
CA GLU A 434 22.35 -9.88 19.44
C GLU A 434 21.78 -9.09 18.25
N TRP A 435 22.19 -7.82 18.06
CA TRP A 435 21.76 -7.02 16.92
C TRP A 435 22.19 -7.61 15.57
N LEU A 436 23.41 -8.13 15.50
CA LEU A 436 23.90 -8.77 14.28
C LEU A 436 23.15 -10.07 14.00
N ALA A 437 22.84 -10.86 15.03
CA ALA A 437 22.00 -12.05 14.89
C ALA A 437 20.59 -11.72 14.37
N VAL A 438 19.96 -10.64 14.87
CA VAL A 438 18.68 -10.15 14.34
C VAL A 438 18.79 -9.80 12.86
N ALA A 439 19.87 -9.11 12.48
CA ALA A 439 20.08 -8.71 11.09
C ALA A 439 20.29 -9.89 10.14
N ASP A 440 21.00 -10.93 10.60
CA ASP A 440 21.26 -12.14 9.83
C ASP A 440 20.00 -13.01 9.72
N TYR A 441 19.23 -13.14 10.81
CA TYR A 441 17.95 -13.83 10.80
C TYR A 441 16.95 -13.18 9.82
N ALA A 442 16.88 -11.85 9.82
CA ALA A 442 16.01 -11.10 8.91
C ALA A 442 16.51 -11.08 7.45
N ALA A 443 17.81 -11.31 7.22
CA ALA A 443 18.39 -11.37 5.88
C ALA A 443 18.39 -12.78 5.27
N ALA A 444 18.31 -13.82 6.11
CA ALA A 444 18.26 -15.19 5.64
C ALA A 444 17.06 -15.35 4.68
N PRO A 445 17.28 -15.81 3.43
CA PRO A 445 16.17 -16.20 2.58
C PRO A 445 15.42 -17.26 3.36
N THR A 446 14.13 -17.05 3.59
CA THR A 446 13.25 -18.07 4.17
C THR A 446 13.32 -19.27 3.24
N LYS A 447 14.19 -20.23 3.58
CA LYS A 447 14.25 -21.55 2.98
C LYS A 447 12.96 -22.23 3.45
N VAL A 448 11.92 -22.11 2.64
CA VAL A 448 10.64 -22.80 2.81
C VAL A 448 10.69 -24.08 1.99
#